data_AF-A0A7K0DH08-F1
#
_entry.id   AF-A0A7K0DH08-F1
#
_cell.length_a   1.000
_cell.length_b   1.000
_cell.length_c   1.000
_cell.angle_alpha   90.00
_cell.angle_beta   90.00
_cell.angle_gamma   90.00
#
_symmetry.space_group_name_H-M   'P 1'
#
loop_
_entity.id
_entity.type
_entity.pdbx_description
1 polymer ?
#
loop_
_entity_poly.entity_id
_entity_poly.type
_entity_poly.pdbx_seq_one_letter_code
_entity_poly.pdbx_strand_id
1 'polypeptide(L)'
;MADASQISYDVSANNAQTEMGNAVDALRAKIAKITQAVDDAKRGWQGDAFAACAKAATNWDDEAKKLNTILDEITQEVGHGNKSYTGLEGDNTQTFTKLETDSGSAYTSLSS
;
A
#
# COMPACT_ATOMS: atom_id res chain seq x y z
N MET A 1 -19.70 11.96 20.19
CA MET A 1 -20.18 11.21 19.01
C MET A 1 -19.02 11.23 18.01
N ALA A 2 -18.48 10.08 17.61
CA ALA A 2 -17.48 10.09 16.53
C ALA A 2 -18.12 10.74 15.29
N ASP A 3 -17.47 11.75 14.74
CA ASP A 3 -17.97 12.50 13.60
C ASP A 3 -18.11 11.54 12.41
N ALA A 4 -19.28 11.54 11.76
CA ALA A 4 -19.56 10.68 10.61
C ALA A 4 -18.57 10.94 9.45
N SER A 5 -17.94 12.12 9.43
CA SER A 5 -16.86 12.45 8.50
C SER A 5 -15.61 11.60 8.72
N GLN A 6 -15.14 11.41 9.97
CA GLN A 6 -13.96 10.57 10.30
C GLN A 6 -14.18 9.11 9.90
N ILE A 7 -15.34 8.55 10.26
CA ILE A 7 -15.69 7.17 9.90
C ILE A 7 -15.66 6.99 8.37
N SER A 8 -16.09 8.00 7.60
CA SER A 8 -16.04 7.98 6.14
C SER A 8 -14.61 8.04 5.59
N TYR A 9 -13.70 8.80 6.21
CA TYR A 9 -12.31 8.90 5.76
C TYR A 9 -11.54 7.60 6.04
N ASP A 10 -11.69 7.03 7.24
CA ASP A 10 -11.09 5.74 7.60
C ASP A 10 -11.54 4.62 6.65
N VAL A 11 -12.83 4.57 6.32
CA VAL A 11 -13.36 3.59 5.36
C VAL A 11 -12.75 3.79 3.97
N SER A 12 -12.59 5.05 3.53
CA SER A 12 -11.99 5.35 2.22
C SER A 12 -10.50 4.99 2.15
N ALA A 13 -9.73 5.24 3.21
CA ALA A 13 -8.31 4.91 3.29
C ALA A 13 -8.09 3.39 3.33
N ASN A 14 -8.90 2.66 4.11
CA ASN A 14 -8.84 1.20 4.17
C ASN A 14 -9.25 0.55 2.83
N ASN A 15 -10.24 1.10 2.13
CA ASN A 15 -10.64 0.62 0.80
C ASN A 15 -9.51 0.87 -0.22
N ALA A 16 -8.92 2.06 -0.23
CA ALA A 16 -7.79 2.37 -1.10
C ALA A 16 -6.59 1.45 -0.83
N GLN A 17 -6.27 1.18 0.44
CA GLN A 17 -5.22 0.20 0.79
C GLN A 17 -5.53 -1.20 0.26
N THR A 18 -6.79 -1.64 0.38
CA THR A 18 -7.22 -2.94 -0.12
C THR A 18 -7.12 -3.02 -1.64
N GLU A 19 -7.56 -1.99 -2.36
CA GLU A 19 -7.46 -1.90 -3.81
C GLU A 19 -6.01 -1.87 -4.29
N MET A 20 -5.14 -1.12 -3.61
CA MET A 20 -3.72 -1.09 -3.92
C MET A 20 -3.04 -2.44 -3.65
N GLY A 21 -3.37 -3.11 -2.55
CA GLY A 21 -2.90 -4.47 -2.28
C GLY A 21 -3.31 -5.46 -3.38
N ASN A 22 -4.59 -5.44 -3.76
CA ASN A 22 -5.12 -6.26 -4.85
C ASN A 22 -4.42 -5.97 -6.19
N ALA A 23 -4.15 -4.69 -6.49
CA ALA A 23 -3.44 -4.29 -7.69
C ALA A 23 -1.98 -4.76 -7.68
N VAL A 24 -1.29 -4.66 -6.54
CA VAL A 24 0.07 -5.17 -6.36
C VAL A 24 0.11 -6.69 -6.57
N ASP A 25 -0.82 -7.43 -5.98
CA ASP A 25 -0.91 -8.89 -6.16
C ASP A 25 -1.16 -9.27 -7.63
N ALA A 26 -2.05 -8.53 -8.31
CA ALA A 26 -2.29 -8.72 -9.73
C ALA A 26 -1.04 -8.44 -10.58
N LEU A 27 -0.24 -7.43 -10.24
CA LEU A 27 1.02 -7.12 -10.91
C LEU A 27 2.07 -8.21 -10.67
N ARG A 28 2.22 -8.71 -9.43
CA ARG A 28 3.09 -9.85 -9.10
C ARG A 28 2.72 -11.09 -9.89
N ALA A 29 1.43 -11.40 -9.98
CA ALA A 29 0.95 -12.54 -10.75
C ALA A 29 1.29 -12.40 -12.25
N LYS A 30 1.23 -11.18 -12.80
CA LYS A 30 1.64 -10.93 -14.20
C LYS A 30 3.15 -11.09 -14.39
N ILE A 31 3.96 -10.55 -13.47
CA ILE A 31 5.42 -10.70 -13.51
C ILE A 31 5.78 -12.19 -13.50
N ALA A 32 5.21 -12.98 -12.59
CA ALA A 32 5.43 -14.41 -12.51
C ALA A 32 5.07 -15.16 -13.81
N LYS A 33 3.95 -14.79 -14.45
CA LYS A 33 3.56 -15.36 -15.75
C LYS A 33 4.54 -15.05 -16.86
N ILE A 34 5.08 -13.82 -16.90
CA ILE A 34 6.07 -13.45 -17.90
C ILE A 34 7.39 -14.18 -17.64
N THR A 35 7.83 -14.31 -16.38
CA THR A 35 9.01 -15.12 -16.02
C THR A 35 8.86 -16.56 -16.48
N GLN A 36 7.69 -17.18 -16.24
CA GLN A 36 7.42 -18.53 -16.72
C GLN A 36 7.51 -18.62 -18.25
N ALA A 37 6.93 -17.67 -18.98
CA ALA A 37 6.98 -17.65 -20.44
C ALA A 37 8.42 -17.48 -20.97
N VAL A 38 9.25 -16.69 -20.28
CA VAL A 38 10.68 -16.51 -20.60
C VAL A 38 11.45 -17.81 -20.36
N ASP A 39 11.19 -18.52 -19.26
CA ASP A 39 11.84 -19.80 -18.96
C ASP A 39 11.42 -20.92 -19.91
N ASP A 40 10.14 -20.95 -20.30
CA ASP A 40 9.63 -21.90 -21.30
C ASP A 40 10.27 -21.64 -22.66
N ALA A 41 10.43 -20.36 -23.04
CA ALA A 41 11.09 -19.96 -24.28
C ALA A 41 12.59 -20.34 -24.27
N LYS A 42 13.29 -20.17 -23.14
CA LYS A 42 14.70 -20.61 -22.96
C LYS A 42 14.91 -22.08 -23.28
N ARG A 43 13.96 -22.97 -22.96
CA ARG A 43 14.07 -24.41 -23.26
C ARG A 43 14.00 -24.72 -24.76
N GLY A 44 13.34 -23.86 -25.55
CA GLY A 44 13.16 -24.04 -26.98
C GLY A 44 14.30 -23.50 -27.85
N TRP A 45 15.26 -22.76 -27.28
CA TRP A 45 16.28 -22.05 -28.05
C TRP A 45 17.61 -22.80 -28.06
N GLN A 46 18.11 -23.14 -29.26
CA GLN A 46 19.42 -23.76 -29.50
C GLN A 46 20.24 -22.95 -30.51
N GLY A 47 21.57 -22.98 -30.41
CA GLY A 47 22.49 -22.29 -31.33
C GLY A 47 22.69 -20.80 -31.04
N ASP A 48 23.05 -19.98 -32.02
CA ASP A 48 23.36 -18.55 -31.84
C ASP A 48 22.18 -17.71 -31.28
N ALA A 49 20.94 -18.17 -31.51
CA ALA A 49 19.75 -17.59 -30.91
C ALA A 49 19.75 -17.70 -29.37
N PHE A 50 20.46 -18.69 -28.81
CA PHE A 50 20.59 -18.92 -27.37
C PHE A 50 21.26 -17.74 -26.67
N ALA A 51 22.31 -17.13 -27.25
CA ALA A 51 23.07 -16.07 -26.58
C ALA A 51 22.26 -14.77 -26.42
N ALA A 52 21.59 -14.32 -27.50
CA ALA A 52 20.73 -13.14 -27.47
C ALA A 52 19.54 -13.33 -26.52
N CYS A 53 18.98 -14.54 -26.54
CA CYS A 53 17.88 -14.92 -25.69
C CYS A 53 18.23 -15.11 -24.21
N ALA A 54 19.40 -15.69 -23.92
CA ALA A 54 19.93 -15.79 -22.57
C ALA A 54 20.13 -14.39 -21.98
N LYS A 55 20.65 -13.45 -22.76
CA LYS A 55 20.77 -12.05 -22.37
C LYS A 55 19.40 -11.42 -22.10
N ALA A 56 18.42 -11.64 -22.98
CA ALA A 56 17.06 -11.13 -22.77
C ALA A 56 16.41 -11.70 -21.51
N ALA A 57 16.63 -12.98 -21.22
CA ALA A 57 16.12 -13.61 -20.01
C ALA A 57 16.81 -13.08 -18.75
N THR A 58 18.14 -12.89 -18.76
CA THR A 58 18.84 -12.24 -17.65
C THR A 58 18.32 -10.82 -17.41
N ASN A 59 18.16 -10.03 -18.48
CA ASN A 59 17.60 -8.68 -18.37
C ASN A 59 16.17 -8.71 -17.79
N TRP A 60 15.35 -9.68 -18.20
CA TRP A 60 14.02 -9.88 -17.64
C TRP A 60 14.08 -10.23 -16.15
N ASP A 61 14.95 -11.16 -15.75
CA ASP A 61 15.09 -11.57 -14.34
C ASP A 61 15.49 -10.38 -13.45
N ASP A 62 16.36 -9.51 -13.94
CA ASP A 62 16.78 -8.30 -13.21
C ASP A 62 15.66 -7.26 -13.13
N GLU A 63 14.92 -7.04 -14.22
CA GLU A 63 13.76 -6.13 -14.20
C GLU A 63 12.62 -6.69 -13.33
N ALA A 64 12.39 -8.00 -13.34
CA ALA A 64 11.40 -8.65 -12.49
C ALA A 64 11.74 -8.47 -11.00
N LYS A 65 13.02 -8.57 -10.61
CA LYS A 65 13.45 -8.25 -9.23
C LYS A 65 13.17 -6.79 -8.90
N LYS A 66 13.55 -5.87 -9.78
CA LYS A 66 13.34 -4.43 -9.58
C LYS A 66 11.86 -4.08 -9.44
N LEU A 67 11.01 -4.64 -10.29
CA LEU A 67 9.56 -4.45 -10.21
C LEU A 67 9.00 -5.00 -8.90
N ASN A 68 9.44 -6.17 -8.44
CA ASN A 68 9.01 -6.70 -7.15
C ASN A 68 9.44 -5.81 -5.98
N THR A 69 10.66 -5.27 -5.99
CA THR A 69 11.13 -4.29 -4.99
C THR A 69 10.25 -3.04 -4.97
N ILE A 70 9.94 -2.47 -6.14
CA ILE A 70 9.06 -1.29 -6.23
C ILE A 70 7.65 -1.62 -5.69
N LEU A 71 7.14 -2.83 -5.96
CA LEU A 71 5.84 -3.27 -5.45
C LEU A 71 5.86 -3.48 -3.92
N ASP A 72 6.97 -3.95 -3.35
CA ASP A 72 7.17 -4.00 -1.90
C ASP A 72 7.18 -2.59 -1.30
N GLU A 73 7.91 -1.65 -1.90
CA GLU A 73 7.96 -0.25 -1.45
C GLU A 73 6.58 0.40 -1.48
N ILE A 74 5.81 0.24 -2.57
CA ILE A 74 4.43 0.74 -2.67
C ILE A 74 3.56 0.17 -1.54
N THR A 75 3.69 -1.13 -1.25
CA THR A 75 2.92 -1.79 -0.18
C THR A 75 3.29 -1.21 1.19
N GLN A 76 4.58 -0.95 1.42
CA GLN A 76 5.07 -0.35 2.67
C GLN A 76 4.60 1.10 2.84
N GLU A 77 4.72 1.93 1.81
CA GLU A 77 4.30 3.33 1.84
C GLU A 77 2.80 3.48 2.08
N VAL A 78 1.98 2.65 1.45
CA VAL A 78 0.52 2.63 1.69
C VAL A 78 0.20 2.19 3.13
N GLY A 79 0.91 1.17 3.64
CA GLY A 79 0.78 0.73 5.02
C GLY A 79 1.22 1.79 6.04
N HIS A 80 2.28 2.54 5.75
CA HIS A 80 2.75 3.66 6.58
C HIS A 80 1.79 4.85 6.53
N GLY A 81 1.30 5.21 5.35
CA GLY A 81 0.33 6.29 5.16
C GLY A 81 -0.93 6.08 5.99
N ASN A 82 -1.52 4.87 5.93
CA ASN A 82 -2.72 4.56 6.70
C ASN A 82 -2.48 4.61 8.24
N LYS A 83 -1.35 4.08 8.71
CA LYS A 83 -0.99 4.15 10.14
C LYS A 83 -0.76 5.58 10.63
N SER A 84 -0.13 6.42 9.82
CA SER A 84 0.11 7.82 10.16
C SER A 84 -1.19 8.62 10.23
N TYR A 85 -2.10 8.40 9.27
CA TYR A 85 -3.42 9.04 9.25
C TYR A 85 -4.28 8.63 10.46
N THR A 86 -4.43 7.33 10.70
CA THR A 86 -5.21 6.82 11.85
C THR A 86 -4.64 7.25 13.20
N GLY A 87 -3.30 7.34 13.32
CA GLY A 87 -2.63 7.86 14.51
C GLY A 87 -2.91 9.35 14.76
N LEU A 88 -2.76 10.19 13.72
CA LEU A 88 -3.07 11.63 13.78
C LEU A 88 -4.54 11.90 14.14
N GLU A 89 -5.46 11.09 13.62
CA GLU A 89 -6.88 11.19 13.96
C GLU A 89 -7.15 10.81 15.42
N GLY A 90 -6.56 9.71 15.90
CA GLY A 90 -6.68 9.29 17.30
C GLY A 90 -6.24 10.39 18.28
N ASP A 91 -5.07 10.98 18.04
CA ASP A 91 -4.49 12.04 18.87
C ASP A 91 -5.34 13.32 18.82
N ASN A 92 -5.84 13.70 17.64
CA ASN A 92 -6.71 14.86 17.47
C ASN A 92 -8.07 14.68 18.16
N THR A 93 -8.72 13.53 17.99
CA THR A 93 -10.02 13.25 18.61
C THR A 93 -9.92 13.23 20.14
N GLN A 94 -8.84 12.67 20.69
CA GLN A 94 -8.58 12.70 22.13
C GLN A 94 -8.36 14.12 22.64
N THR A 95 -7.58 14.92 21.92
CA THR A 95 -7.33 16.33 22.27
C THR A 95 -8.63 17.14 22.26
N PHE A 96 -9.46 16.95 21.22
CA PHE A 96 -10.73 17.65 21.11
C PHE A 96 -11.73 17.25 22.20
N THR A 97 -11.83 15.96 22.50
CA THR A 97 -12.68 15.43 23.58
C THR A 97 -12.27 15.99 24.94
N LYS A 98 -10.96 16.11 25.18
CA LYS A 98 -10.43 16.72 26.41
C LYS A 98 -10.81 18.19 26.51
N LEU A 99 -10.66 18.95 25.42
CA LEU A 99 -11.03 20.36 25.39
C LEU A 99 -12.53 20.57 25.58
N GLU A 100 -13.40 19.76 24.98
CA GLU A 100 -14.85 19.80 25.24
C GLU A 100 -15.18 19.52 26.71
N THR A 101 -14.54 18.52 27.31
CA THR A 101 -14.79 18.13 28.70
C THR A 101 -14.35 19.23 29.68
N ASP A 102 -13.19 19.84 29.44
CA ASP A 102 -12.65 20.94 30.25
C ASP A 102 -13.50 22.22 30.07
N SER A 103 -13.94 22.52 28.85
CA SER A 103 -14.79 23.69 28.54
C SER A 103 -16.20 23.54 29.11
N GLY A 104 -16.78 22.34 29.03
CA GLY A 104 -18.10 22.03 29.61
C GLY A 104 -18.08 22.14 31.14
N SER A 105 -17.01 21.66 31.77
CA SER A 105 -16.81 21.77 33.22
C SER A 105 -16.67 23.23 33.68
N ALA A 106 -15.95 24.05 32.91
CA ALA A 106 -15.80 25.48 33.18
C ALA A 106 -17.15 26.23 33.09
N TYR A 107 -17.96 25.93 32.07
CA TYR A 107 -19.27 26.56 31.89
C TYR A 107 -20.24 26.26 33.04
N THR A 108 -20.28 25.00 33.51
CA THR A 108 -21.14 24.62 34.63
C THR A 108 -20.75 25.29 35.95
N SER A 109 -19.45 25.59 36.15
CA SER A 109 -18.96 26.25 37.37
C SER A 109 -19.25 27.76 37.43
N LEU A 110 -19.49 28.39 36.28
CA LEU A 110 -19.81 29.82 36.16
C LEU A 110 -21.33 30.11 36.20
N SER A 111 -22.17 29.08 36.02
CA SER A 111 -23.64 29.19 36.03
C SER A 111 -24.31 28.84 37.35
N SER A 112 -23.53 28.45 38.37
CA SER A 112 -23.96 28.11 39.73
C SER A 112 -23.48 29.15 40.74
#